data_AF-A0A966D697-F1
#
_entry.id   AF-A0A966D697-F1
#
_cell.length_a   1.000
_cell.length_b   1.000
_cell.length_c   1.000
_cell.angle_alpha   90.00
_cell.angle_beta   90.00
_cell.angle_gamma   90.00
#
_symmetry.space_group_name_H-M   'P 1'
#
loop_
_entity.id
_entity.type
_entity.pdbx_description
1 polymer ?
#
loop_
_entity_poly.entity_id
_entity_poly.type
_entity_poly.pdbx_seq_one_letter_code
_entity_poly.pdbx_strand_id
1 'polypeptide(L)'
;MIFQNKSAFKGIKVLAFAFLVYLIIFLLSGYFKNIKKCYDKISDIECNLHKLENDADLILKNIADKLQNLPESNPFNKNDFNNLFYNKGISISAYFNDTLIYWTDNLVPSEYVINSDIKDVNSLVYLKNGYYELRTFQKKQWTIYAYILIKSDYRYQNEYLSNTFNKYLDIPFNAEFKSILDKINIKSDKGNFLFSVVVPENINYTENERIVIFALYILFYSLIL
;
A
#
# COMPACT_ATOMS: atom_id res chain seq x y z
N MET A 1 -3.13 18.60 -69.97
CA MET A 1 -3.52 17.37 -69.25
C MET A 1 -2.92 17.40 -67.83
N ILE A 2 -3.41 18.28 -66.92
CA ILE A 2 -2.88 18.41 -65.54
C ILE A 2 -4.04 18.77 -64.58
N PHE A 3 -5.10 17.96 -64.52
CA PHE A 3 -6.23 18.23 -63.60
C PHE A 3 -6.68 17.02 -62.77
N GLN A 4 -5.99 15.87 -62.82
CA GLN A 4 -6.38 14.69 -62.04
C GLN A 4 -5.76 14.60 -60.63
N ASN A 5 -4.79 15.46 -60.26
CA ASN A 5 -3.99 15.21 -59.04
C ASN A 5 -4.58 15.79 -57.73
N LYS A 6 -5.56 16.69 -57.79
CA LYS A 6 -6.16 17.29 -56.57
C LYS A 6 -7.05 16.33 -55.77
N SER A 7 -7.69 15.37 -56.44
CA SER A 7 -8.55 14.36 -55.80
C SER A 7 -7.73 13.33 -55.02
N ALA A 8 -6.66 12.81 -55.62
CA ALA A 8 -5.74 11.87 -54.99
C ALA A 8 -5.08 12.48 -53.73
N PHE A 9 -4.71 13.76 -53.78
CA PHE A 9 -4.12 14.46 -52.65
C PHE A 9 -5.08 14.59 -51.44
N LYS A 10 -6.39 14.75 -51.69
CA LYS A 10 -7.40 14.74 -50.61
C LYS A 10 -7.54 13.36 -49.99
N GLY A 11 -7.54 12.29 -50.80
CA GLY A 11 -7.62 10.91 -50.30
C GLY A 11 -6.44 10.54 -49.40
N ILE A 12 -5.23 10.94 -49.78
CA ILE A 12 -4.01 10.71 -48.99
C ILE A 12 -4.08 11.40 -47.63
N LYS A 13 -4.55 12.67 -47.58
CA LYS A 13 -4.70 13.40 -46.32
C LYS A 13 -5.72 12.75 -45.37
N VAL A 14 -6.82 12.21 -45.90
CA VAL A 14 -7.83 11.51 -45.10
C VAL A 14 -7.26 10.21 -44.51
N LEU A 15 -6.52 9.44 -45.30
CA LEU A 15 -5.88 8.20 -44.82
C LEU A 15 -4.81 8.48 -43.75
N ALA A 16 -4.00 9.53 -43.94
CA ALA A 16 -2.98 9.93 -42.97
C ALA A 16 -3.62 10.37 -41.63
N PHE A 17 -4.72 11.12 -41.70
CA PHE A 17 -5.47 11.51 -40.51
C PHE A 17 -6.07 10.29 -39.78
N ALA A 18 -6.67 9.35 -40.50
CA ALA A 18 -7.21 8.12 -39.91
C ALA A 18 -6.12 7.27 -39.23
N PHE A 19 -4.93 7.18 -39.83
CA PHE A 19 -3.78 6.48 -39.24
C PHE A 19 -3.29 7.17 -37.94
N LEU A 20 -3.26 8.51 -37.93
CA LEU A 20 -2.89 9.29 -36.75
C LEU A 20 -3.90 9.08 -35.60
N VAL A 21 -5.19 9.06 -35.90
CA VAL A 21 -6.24 8.75 -34.91
C VAL A 21 -6.09 7.33 -34.36
N TYR A 22 -5.86 6.33 -35.22
CA TYR A 22 -5.63 4.95 -34.80
C TYR A 22 -4.44 4.82 -33.84
N LEU A 23 -3.34 5.49 -34.17
CA LEU A 23 -2.14 5.51 -33.35
C LEU A 23 -2.33 6.21 -32.00
N ILE A 24 -3.08 7.30 -31.95
CA ILE A 24 -3.47 7.95 -30.70
C ILE A 24 -4.29 6.98 -29.84
N ILE A 25 -5.27 6.28 -30.44
CA ILE A 25 -6.06 5.26 -29.72
C ILE A 25 -5.18 4.13 -29.20
N PHE A 26 -4.20 3.68 -29.99
CA PHE A 26 -3.25 2.65 -29.57
C PHE A 26 -2.41 3.11 -28.36
N LEU A 27 -1.89 4.34 -28.38
CA LEU A 27 -1.14 4.91 -27.25
C LEU A 27 -2.01 5.09 -26.00
N LEU A 28 -3.23 5.61 -26.16
CA LEU A 28 -4.18 5.72 -25.06
C LEU A 28 -4.48 4.34 -24.44
N SER A 29 -4.58 3.29 -25.27
CA SER A 29 -4.82 1.93 -24.78
C SER A 29 -3.67 1.39 -23.91
N GLY A 30 -2.41 1.69 -24.25
CA GLY A 30 -1.24 1.36 -23.42
C GLY A 30 -1.24 2.10 -22.09
N TYR A 31 -1.53 3.41 -22.12
CA TYR A 31 -1.66 4.25 -20.93
C TYR A 31 -2.74 3.72 -19.97
N PHE A 32 -3.95 3.44 -20.47
CA PHE A 32 -5.03 2.89 -19.66
C PHE A 32 -4.70 1.49 -19.10
N LYS A 33 -3.96 0.66 -19.85
CA LYS A 33 -3.50 -0.65 -19.36
C LYS A 33 -2.54 -0.51 -18.17
N ASN A 34 -1.62 0.45 -18.22
CA ASN A 34 -0.68 0.71 -17.12
C ASN A 34 -1.39 1.25 -15.88
N ILE A 35 -2.36 2.17 -16.05
CA ILE A 35 -3.23 2.62 -14.96
C ILE A 35 -3.99 1.45 -14.35
N LYS A 36 -4.62 0.60 -15.18
CA LYS A 36 -5.34 -0.57 -14.69
C LYS A 36 -4.44 -1.50 -13.88
N LYS A 37 -3.24 -1.81 -14.39
CA LYS A 37 -2.25 -2.61 -13.65
C LYS A 37 -1.86 -1.97 -12.31
N CYS A 38 -1.77 -0.65 -12.24
CA CYS A 38 -1.54 0.07 -11.00
C CYS A 38 -2.72 -0.12 -10.03
N TYR A 39 -3.96 0.02 -10.48
CA TYR A 39 -5.15 -0.24 -9.68
C TYR A 39 -5.26 -1.68 -9.19
N ASP A 40 -4.97 -2.65 -10.06
CA ASP A 40 -4.93 -4.07 -9.68
C ASP A 40 -3.90 -4.28 -8.56
N LYS A 41 -2.71 -3.67 -8.67
CA LYS A 41 -1.68 -3.72 -7.63
C LYS A 41 -2.10 -3.06 -6.30
N ILE A 42 -2.89 -1.98 -6.35
CA ILE A 42 -3.44 -1.35 -5.13
C ILE A 42 -4.42 -2.31 -4.44
N SER A 43 -5.29 -2.95 -5.21
CA SER A 43 -6.19 -3.97 -4.69
C SER A 43 -5.43 -5.14 -4.07
N ASP A 44 -4.26 -5.51 -4.61
CA ASP A 44 -3.42 -6.56 -4.02
C ASP A 44 -2.82 -6.11 -2.68
N ILE A 45 -2.37 -4.86 -2.56
CA ILE A 45 -1.84 -4.28 -1.31
C ILE A 45 -2.94 -4.28 -0.23
N GLU A 46 -4.14 -3.76 -0.56
CA GLU A 46 -5.27 -3.76 0.37
C GLU A 46 -5.69 -5.18 0.76
N CYS A 47 -5.79 -6.10 -0.20
CA CYS A 47 -6.11 -7.51 0.07
C CYS A 47 -5.09 -8.16 1.02
N ASN A 48 -3.80 -7.86 0.86
CA ASN A 48 -2.77 -8.38 1.74
C ASN A 48 -2.82 -7.72 3.14
N LEU A 49 -3.10 -6.42 3.21
CA LEU A 49 -3.33 -5.74 4.47
C LEU A 49 -4.53 -6.33 5.21
N HIS A 50 -5.67 -6.52 4.53
CA HIS A 50 -6.90 -7.08 5.11
C HIS A 50 -6.70 -8.50 5.64
N LYS A 51 -5.81 -9.30 5.02
CA LYS A 51 -5.41 -10.60 5.59
C LYS A 51 -4.68 -10.43 6.92
N LEU A 52 -3.74 -9.49 7.02
CA LEU A 52 -3.03 -9.19 8.27
C LEU A 52 -3.99 -8.65 9.34
N GLU A 53 -4.93 -7.80 8.96
CA GLU A 53 -5.96 -7.25 9.85
C GLU A 53 -6.87 -8.35 10.40
N ASN A 54 -7.38 -9.24 9.54
CA ASN A 54 -8.20 -10.37 9.95
C ASN A 54 -7.41 -11.33 10.85
N ASP A 55 -6.14 -11.61 10.52
CA ASP A 55 -5.27 -12.41 11.37
C ASP A 55 -5.09 -11.75 12.75
N ALA A 56 -4.83 -10.45 12.80
CA ALA A 56 -4.71 -9.70 14.04
C ALA A 56 -5.99 -9.73 14.87
N ASP A 57 -7.15 -9.49 14.25
CA ASP A 57 -8.45 -9.47 14.92
C ASP A 57 -8.82 -10.86 15.49
N LEU A 58 -8.50 -11.94 14.76
CA LEU A 58 -8.65 -13.31 15.26
C LEU A 58 -7.75 -13.60 16.46
N ILE A 59 -6.50 -13.15 16.42
CA ILE A 59 -5.56 -13.34 17.53
C ILE A 59 -6.02 -12.53 18.76
N LEU A 60 -6.42 -11.27 18.58
CA LEU A 60 -6.93 -10.41 19.65
C LEU A 60 -8.12 -11.07 20.36
N LYS A 61 -9.08 -11.59 19.59
CA LYS A 61 -10.25 -12.29 20.13
C LYS A 61 -9.87 -13.54 20.92
N ASN A 62 -8.97 -14.37 20.38
CA ASN A 62 -8.49 -15.59 21.04
C ASN A 62 -7.80 -15.27 22.39
N ILE A 63 -6.91 -14.26 22.41
CA ILE A 63 -6.25 -13.82 23.64
C ILE A 63 -7.27 -13.31 24.66
N ALA A 64 -8.24 -12.50 24.23
CA ALA A 64 -9.28 -11.98 25.11
C ALA A 64 -10.14 -13.09 25.73
N ASP A 65 -10.46 -14.13 24.96
CA ASP A 65 -11.24 -15.27 25.44
C ASP A 65 -10.43 -16.14 26.42
N LYS A 66 -9.13 -16.35 26.16
CA LYS A 66 -8.22 -17.05 27.09
C LYS A 66 -8.08 -16.29 28.42
N LEU A 67 -7.81 -14.99 28.36
CA LEU A 67 -7.65 -14.13 29.54
C LEU A 67 -8.93 -14.03 30.39
N GLN A 68 -10.11 -14.13 29.77
CA GLN A 68 -11.37 -14.17 30.51
C GLN A 68 -11.51 -15.45 31.35
N ASN A 69 -11.13 -16.59 30.78
CA ASN A 69 -11.35 -17.89 31.40
C ASN A 69 -10.24 -18.27 32.39
N LEU A 70 -9.02 -17.75 32.17
CA LEU A 70 -7.82 -18.09 32.94
C LEU A 70 -6.92 -16.85 33.09
N PRO A 71 -7.29 -15.87 33.93
CA PRO A 71 -6.56 -14.60 34.07
C PRO A 71 -5.13 -14.78 34.57
N GLU A 72 -4.85 -15.87 35.30
CA GLU A 72 -3.52 -16.20 35.82
C GLU A 72 -2.65 -16.97 34.81
N SER A 73 -3.22 -17.46 33.70
CA SER A 73 -2.45 -18.17 32.68
C SER A 73 -1.89 -17.18 31.66
N ASN A 74 -0.62 -17.35 31.29
CA ASN A 74 -0.04 -16.59 30.18
C ASN A 74 -0.71 -17.02 28.86
N PRO A 75 -1.52 -16.17 28.20
CA PRO A 75 -2.19 -16.54 26.96
C PRO A 75 -1.21 -16.58 25.77
N PHE A 76 -0.02 -16.00 25.94
CA PHE A 76 1.09 -15.99 24.98
C PHE A 76 1.97 -17.23 25.22
N ASN A 77 1.51 -18.38 24.74
CA ASN A 77 2.40 -19.52 24.61
C ASN A 77 3.52 -19.15 23.63
N LYS A 78 4.77 -19.26 24.08
CA LYS A 78 5.96 -18.88 23.31
C LYS A 78 5.96 -19.53 21.93
N ASN A 79 5.47 -20.76 21.80
CA ASN A 79 5.42 -21.46 20.52
C ASN A 79 4.40 -20.88 19.52
N ASP A 80 3.28 -20.32 19.99
CA ASP A 80 2.18 -19.84 19.14
C ASP A 80 2.50 -18.48 18.51
N PHE A 81 3.37 -17.70 19.16
CA PHE A 81 3.70 -16.32 18.76
C PHE A 81 5.16 -16.10 18.39
N ASN A 82 6.00 -17.13 18.52
CA ASN A 82 7.37 -17.10 18.02
C ASN A 82 7.35 -16.66 16.56
N ASN A 83 8.09 -15.60 16.27
CA ASN A 83 8.23 -15.02 14.94
C ASN A 83 6.98 -14.37 14.36
N LEU A 84 5.90 -14.11 15.12
CA LEU A 84 4.73 -13.39 14.58
C LEU A 84 5.13 -12.05 13.96
N PHE A 85 6.02 -11.31 14.61
CA PHE A 85 6.55 -10.06 14.06
C PHE A 85 7.42 -10.31 12.82
N TYR A 86 8.40 -11.22 12.88
CA TYR A 86 9.27 -11.54 11.74
C TYR A 86 8.50 -12.09 10.52
N ASN A 87 7.42 -12.80 10.77
CA ASN A 87 6.61 -13.49 9.77
C ASN A 87 5.34 -12.75 9.37
N LYS A 88 4.92 -11.67 10.02
CA LYS A 88 3.72 -10.92 9.59
C LYS A 88 3.82 -9.42 9.84
N GLY A 89 4.85 -8.98 10.55
CA GLY A 89 4.96 -7.62 11.08
C GLY A 89 3.95 -7.32 12.18
N ILE A 90 3.37 -8.34 12.82
CA ILE A 90 2.36 -8.17 13.87
C ILE A 90 3.03 -8.30 15.23
N SER A 91 2.87 -7.28 16.08
CA SER A 91 3.21 -7.34 17.51
C SER A 91 1.95 -7.17 18.35
N ILE A 92 1.90 -7.80 19.52
CA ILE A 92 0.74 -7.77 20.40
C ILE A 92 1.17 -7.39 21.80
N SER A 93 0.35 -6.60 22.46
CA SER A 93 0.49 -6.24 23.87
C SER A 93 -0.85 -6.30 24.58
N ALA A 94 -0.90 -6.86 25.79
CA ALA A 94 -2.10 -6.92 26.62
C ALA A 94 -1.88 -6.17 27.94
N TYR A 95 -2.82 -5.28 28.24
CA TYR A 95 -2.83 -4.43 29.42
C TYR A 95 -3.97 -4.83 30.34
N PHE A 96 -3.71 -4.85 31.64
CA PHE A 96 -4.73 -5.02 32.69
C PHE A 96 -4.77 -3.75 33.54
N ASN A 97 -5.91 -3.04 33.57
CA ASN A 97 -6.03 -1.73 34.23
C ASN A 97 -4.84 -0.81 33.91
N ASP A 98 -4.58 -0.59 32.62
CA ASP A 98 -3.50 0.27 32.09
C ASP A 98 -2.06 -0.19 32.38
N THR A 99 -1.88 -1.34 33.00
CA THR A 99 -0.55 -1.95 33.23
C THR A 99 -0.26 -2.97 32.15
N LEU A 100 0.86 -2.84 31.44
CA LEU A 100 1.32 -3.84 30.47
C LEU A 100 1.67 -5.15 31.20
N ILE A 101 0.92 -6.22 30.94
CA ILE A 101 1.17 -7.53 31.57
C ILE A 101 1.87 -8.48 30.61
N TYR A 102 1.50 -8.44 29.32
CA TYR A 102 2.03 -9.37 28.33
C TYR A 102 2.34 -8.69 26.99
N TRP A 103 3.33 -9.21 26.28
CA TRP A 103 3.70 -8.79 24.93
C TRP A 103 4.38 -9.91 24.14
N THR A 104 4.26 -9.88 22.81
CA THR A 104 4.87 -10.89 21.93
C THR A 104 6.32 -10.58 21.55
N ASP A 105 6.69 -9.30 21.53
CA ASP A 105 8.00 -8.86 21.08
C ASP A 105 8.36 -7.46 21.63
N ASN A 106 9.65 -7.13 21.62
CA ASN A 106 10.19 -5.87 22.15
C ASN A 106 10.46 -4.81 21.07
N LEU A 107 10.22 -5.11 19.79
CA LEU A 107 10.50 -4.16 18.71
C LEU A 107 9.51 -3.00 18.67
N VAL A 108 8.28 -3.18 19.18
CA VAL A 108 7.31 -2.08 19.25
C VAL A 108 7.50 -1.36 20.59
N PRO A 109 7.85 -0.06 20.59
CA PRO A 109 7.99 0.71 21.81
C PRO A 109 6.66 0.72 22.58
N SER A 110 6.70 0.32 23.85
CA SER A 110 5.51 0.31 24.73
C SER A 110 5.12 1.69 25.25
N GLU A 111 5.95 2.71 25.00
CA GLU A 111 5.72 4.08 25.42
C GLU A 111 4.52 4.70 24.67
N TYR A 112 3.43 4.96 25.41
CA TYR A 112 2.30 5.84 25.08
C TYR A 112 1.30 5.39 23.99
N VAL A 113 0.61 4.27 24.22
CA VAL A 113 -0.80 4.14 23.78
C VAL A 113 -1.77 4.79 24.79
N ILE A 114 -1.25 5.23 25.94
CA ILE A 114 -2.01 5.82 27.07
C ILE A 114 -2.26 7.33 26.90
N ASN A 115 -1.59 8.02 25.96
CA ASN A 115 -1.99 9.39 25.64
C ASN A 115 -3.30 9.36 24.86
N SER A 116 -4.33 9.98 25.42
CA SER A 116 -5.73 10.09 25.01
C SER A 116 -6.02 10.64 23.60
N ASP A 117 -5.01 10.72 22.73
CA ASP A 117 -5.10 11.20 21.35
C ASP A 117 -5.24 10.07 20.32
N ILE A 118 -5.10 8.80 20.73
CA ILE A 118 -5.58 7.65 19.93
C ILE A 118 -7.10 7.61 20.12
N LYS A 119 -7.78 8.56 19.48
CA LYS A 119 -9.25 8.69 19.52
C LYS A 119 -9.94 7.62 18.67
N ASP A 120 -9.23 7.09 17.67
CA ASP A 120 -9.76 6.12 16.74
C ASP A 120 -9.10 4.75 16.91
N VAL A 121 -9.90 3.81 17.39
CA VAL A 121 -9.65 2.37 17.29
C VAL A 121 -9.50 2.05 15.79
N ASN A 122 -8.45 1.32 15.38
CA ASN A 122 -8.17 0.99 13.97
C ASN A 122 -7.65 2.17 13.14
N SER A 123 -6.61 2.83 13.64
CA SER A 123 -5.96 3.98 13.00
C SER A 123 -4.48 3.73 12.73
N LEU A 124 -3.93 4.52 11.82
CA LEU A 124 -2.49 4.60 11.61
C LEU A 124 -1.85 5.36 12.77
N VAL A 125 -0.86 4.73 13.42
CA VAL A 125 -0.05 5.33 14.48
C VAL A 125 1.41 5.37 14.07
N TYR A 126 2.08 6.47 14.40
CA TYR A 126 3.53 6.57 14.28
C TYR A 126 4.17 6.36 15.66
N LEU A 127 5.05 5.37 15.73
CA LEU A 127 5.85 5.04 16.90
C LEU A 127 7.33 5.34 16.59
N LYS A 128 8.20 5.37 17.61
CA LYS A 128 9.61 5.79 17.49
C LYS A 128 10.41 5.09 16.37
N ASN A 129 9.95 3.94 15.91
CA ASN A 129 10.62 3.10 14.92
C ASN A 129 9.81 2.79 13.65
N GLY A 130 8.63 3.39 13.48
CA GLY A 130 7.84 3.14 12.28
C GLY A 130 6.36 3.47 12.38
N TYR A 131 5.70 3.26 11.25
CA TYR A 131 4.27 3.41 11.09
C TYR A 131 3.59 2.05 11.22
N TYR A 132 2.55 2.02 12.04
CA TYR A 132 1.77 0.83 12.34
C TYR A 132 0.29 1.12 12.18
N GLU A 133 -0.48 0.13 11.78
CA GLU A 133 -1.91 0.15 12.02
C GLU A 133 -2.18 -0.44 13.41
N LEU A 134 -2.94 0.28 14.22
CA LEU A 134 -3.29 -0.13 15.58
C LEU A 134 -4.69 -0.73 15.62
N ARG A 135 -4.79 -2.03 15.91
CA ARG A 135 -6.07 -2.71 16.17
C ARG A 135 -6.22 -2.98 17.65
N THR A 136 -7.41 -2.73 18.18
CA THR A 136 -7.67 -2.79 19.63
C THR A 136 -8.86 -3.69 19.92
N PHE A 137 -8.74 -4.47 20.98
CA PHE A 137 -9.84 -5.23 21.55
C PHE A 137 -9.89 -5.02 23.06
N GLN A 138 -11.04 -4.54 23.56
CA GLN A 138 -11.25 -4.28 24.97
C GLN A 138 -12.32 -5.21 25.54
N LYS A 139 -12.03 -5.84 26.68
CA LYS A 139 -12.97 -6.74 27.36
C LYS A 139 -12.71 -6.72 28.87
N LYS A 140 -13.68 -6.20 29.64
CA LYS A 140 -13.55 -5.96 31.09
C LYS A 140 -12.35 -5.04 31.39
N GLN A 141 -11.43 -5.50 32.24
CA GLN A 141 -10.22 -4.79 32.66
C GLN A 141 -9.05 -4.97 31.68
N TRP A 142 -9.23 -5.80 30.64
CA TRP A 142 -8.20 -6.06 29.65
C TRP A 142 -8.37 -5.18 28.42
N THR A 143 -7.26 -4.60 27.99
CA THR A 143 -7.12 -3.92 26.69
C THR A 143 -5.97 -4.56 25.94
N ILE A 144 -6.25 -5.07 24.74
CA ILE A 144 -5.27 -5.79 23.93
C ILE A 144 -5.08 -5.03 22.63
N TYR A 145 -3.83 -4.76 22.28
CA TYR A 145 -3.44 -4.08 21.06
C TYR A 145 -2.68 -5.01 20.15
N ALA A 146 -2.99 -4.95 18.86
CA ALA A 146 -2.18 -5.51 17.79
C ALA A 146 -1.65 -4.37 16.93
N TYR A 147 -0.33 -4.35 16.74
CA TYR A 147 0.38 -3.40 15.90
C TYR A 147 0.78 -4.12 14.62
N ILE A 148 0.18 -3.74 13.50
CA ILE A 148 0.52 -4.27 12.18
C ILE A 148 1.51 -3.28 11.57
N LEU A 149 2.77 -3.69 11.41
CA LEU A 149 3.79 -2.87 10.77
C LEU A 149 3.37 -2.53 9.35
N ILE A 150 3.33 -1.24 9.02
CA ILE A 150 3.16 -0.75 7.65
C ILE A 150 4.53 -0.48 7.05
N LYS A 151 5.35 0.31 7.75
CA LYS A 151 6.70 0.69 7.30
C LYS A 151 7.60 1.02 8.49
N SER A 152 8.81 0.47 8.50
CA SER A 152 9.84 0.86 9.47
C SER A 152 10.43 2.24 9.15
N ASP A 153 10.74 2.97 10.22
CA ASP A 153 11.33 4.30 10.18
C ASP A 153 12.36 4.47 11.31
N TYR A 154 13.47 3.74 11.20
CA TYR A 154 14.60 3.84 12.11
C TYR A 154 15.48 5.05 11.76
N ARG A 155 15.92 5.78 12.81
CA ARG A 155 16.88 6.88 12.67
C ARG A 155 18.25 6.43 12.14
N TYR A 156 18.65 5.21 12.48
CA TYR A 156 19.91 4.60 12.05
C TYR A 156 19.59 3.28 11.36
N GLN A 157 20.12 3.10 10.15
CA GLN A 157 19.96 1.90 9.36
C GLN A 157 21.28 1.12 9.32
N ASN A 158 21.19 -0.21 9.34
CA ASN A 158 22.31 -1.15 9.21
C ASN A 158 21.82 -2.43 8.52
N GLU A 159 22.66 -3.46 8.45
CA GLU A 159 22.31 -4.72 7.80
C GLU A 159 21.13 -5.48 8.46
N TYR A 160 20.78 -5.13 9.70
CA TYR A 160 19.66 -5.71 10.45
C TYR A 160 18.43 -4.79 10.50
N LEU A 161 18.63 -3.47 10.36
CA LEU A 161 17.60 -2.44 10.45
C LEU A 161 17.54 -1.63 9.15
N SER A 162 16.50 -1.85 8.37
CA SER A 162 16.23 -1.12 7.14
C SER A 162 14.85 -0.46 7.19
N ASN A 163 14.72 0.73 6.62
CA ASN A 163 13.46 1.47 6.55
C ASN A 163 12.65 1.02 5.33
N THR A 164 11.97 -0.11 5.44
CA THR A 164 11.23 -0.76 4.37
C THR A 164 9.76 -0.93 4.72
N PHE A 165 8.90 -1.07 3.71
CA PHE A 165 7.53 -1.54 3.95
C PHE A 165 7.54 -2.95 4.52
N ASN A 166 6.46 -3.30 5.21
CA ASN A 166 6.22 -4.69 5.58
C ASN A 166 6.15 -5.55 4.31
N LYS A 167 6.98 -6.60 4.27
CA LYS A 167 7.12 -7.50 3.13
C LYS A 167 5.80 -8.15 2.69
N TYR A 168 4.84 -8.30 3.60
CA TYR A 168 3.52 -8.87 3.28
C TYR A 168 2.67 -7.96 2.40
N LEU A 169 2.92 -6.65 2.41
CA LEU A 169 2.16 -5.70 1.62
C LEU A 169 2.56 -5.70 0.14
N ASP A 170 3.68 -6.33 -0.23
CA ASP A 170 4.23 -6.38 -1.61
C ASP A 170 4.37 -4.99 -2.28
N ILE A 171 4.64 -3.98 -1.45
CA ILE A 171 4.88 -2.61 -1.91
C ILE A 171 6.32 -2.53 -2.46
N PRO A 172 6.52 -1.98 -3.68
CA PRO A 172 7.86 -1.81 -4.26
C PRO A 172 8.80 -1.04 -3.34
N PHE A 173 10.07 -1.47 -3.28
CA PHE A 173 11.07 -0.85 -2.40
C PHE A 173 11.32 0.64 -2.68
N ASN A 174 11.07 1.08 -3.91
CA ASN A 174 11.26 2.46 -4.36
C ASN A 174 10.01 3.32 -4.20
N ALA A 175 8.89 2.76 -3.69
CA ALA A 175 7.71 3.54 -3.39
C ALA A 175 7.93 4.38 -2.13
N GLU A 176 7.33 5.56 -2.10
CA GLU A 176 7.35 6.45 -0.96
C GLU A 176 6.07 6.31 -0.13
N PHE A 177 6.20 6.51 1.17
CA PHE A 177 5.09 6.50 2.12
C PHE A 177 4.62 7.92 2.39
N LYS A 178 3.29 8.12 2.45
CA LYS A 178 2.67 9.36 2.94
C LYS A 178 1.55 9.03 3.92
N SER A 179 1.49 9.73 5.04
CA SER A 179 0.39 9.64 6.02
C SER A 179 -0.82 10.51 5.68
N ILE A 180 -0.82 11.14 4.50
CA ILE A 180 -1.87 12.03 4.01
C ILE A 180 -2.40 11.51 2.68
N LEU A 181 -3.64 11.86 2.34
CA LEU A 181 -4.28 11.46 1.08
C LEU A 181 -3.45 11.88 -0.14
N ASP A 182 -3.38 10.99 -1.13
CA ASP A 182 -2.72 11.18 -2.41
C ASP A 182 -3.45 10.38 -3.51
N LYS A 183 -2.81 10.12 -4.65
CA LYS A 183 -3.36 9.37 -5.79
C LYS A 183 -3.71 7.92 -5.43
N ILE A 184 -2.84 7.27 -4.66
CA ILE A 184 -2.97 5.87 -4.26
C ILE A 184 -3.16 5.82 -2.76
N ASN A 185 -4.40 5.59 -2.33
CA ASN A 185 -4.79 5.55 -0.93
C ASN A 185 -5.10 4.13 -0.53
N ILE A 186 -4.47 3.66 0.55
CA ILE A 186 -4.68 2.35 1.13
C ILE A 186 -5.63 2.50 2.31
N LYS A 187 -6.68 1.68 2.32
CA LYS A 187 -7.70 1.68 3.36
C LYS A 187 -7.69 0.37 4.14
N SER A 188 -8.06 0.48 5.41
CA SER A 188 -8.37 -0.68 6.25
C SER A 188 -9.57 -1.47 5.73
N ASP A 189 -9.75 -2.70 6.22
CA ASP A 189 -10.95 -3.51 6.04
C ASP A 189 -12.25 -2.80 6.46
N LYS A 190 -12.15 -1.83 7.38
CA LYS A 190 -13.27 -0.97 7.83
C LYS A 190 -13.55 0.21 6.89
N GLY A 191 -12.74 0.38 5.83
CA GLY A 191 -12.86 1.46 4.87
C GLY A 191 -12.22 2.78 5.29
N ASN A 192 -11.61 2.84 6.49
CA ASN A 192 -10.88 4.01 6.97
C ASN A 192 -9.57 4.17 6.20
N PHE A 193 -9.24 5.40 5.82
CA PHE A 193 -7.94 5.72 5.23
C PHE A 193 -6.82 5.48 6.26
N LEU A 194 -5.74 4.84 5.80
CA LEU A 194 -4.55 4.61 6.64
C LEU A 194 -3.36 5.40 6.12
N PHE A 195 -2.96 5.18 4.87
CA PHE A 195 -1.79 5.82 4.27
C PHE A 195 -1.89 5.83 2.75
N SER A 196 -0.98 6.57 2.12
CA SER A 196 -0.84 6.63 0.68
C SER A 196 0.54 6.15 0.24
N VAL A 197 0.58 5.54 -0.94
CA VAL A 197 1.81 5.02 -1.57
C VAL A 197 2.10 5.83 -2.81
N VAL A 198 3.23 6.53 -2.84
CA VAL A 198 3.67 7.21 -4.07
C VAL A 198 4.67 6.31 -4.75
N VAL A 199 4.22 5.62 -5.79
CA VAL A 199 5.15 4.93 -6.68
C VAL A 199 5.79 6.01 -7.55
N PRO A 200 7.13 6.15 -7.57
CA PRO A 200 7.77 7.10 -8.45
C PRO A 200 7.29 6.82 -9.87
N GLU A 201 6.79 7.86 -10.53
CA GLU A 201 6.32 7.82 -11.92
C GLU A 201 7.53 7.62 -12.83
N ASN A 202 8.10 6.42 -12.78
CA ASN A 202 8.79 5.89 -13.94
C ASN A 202 7.67 5.61 -14.92
N ILE A 203 7.20 6.63 -15.63
CA ILE A 203 6.47 6.44 -16.88
C ILE A 203 7.50 5.84 -17.83
N ASN A 204 7.80 4.57 -17.60
CA ASN A 204 8.57 3.74 -18.49
C ASN A 204 7.61 3.41 -19.62
N TYR A 205 7.41 4.41 -20.49
CA TYR A 205 7.04 4.12 -21.87
C TYR A 205 8.02 3.04 -22.30
N THR A 206 7.47 1.89 -22.69
CA THR A 206 8.24 0.88 -23.38
C THR A 206 8.97 1.55 -24.55
N GLU A 207 10.15 1.07 -24.92
CA GLU A 207 10.91 1.63 -26.03
C GLU A 207 10.05 1.78 -27.30
N ASN A 208 9.13 0.84 -27.51
CA ASN A 208 8.13 0.90 -28.58
C ASN A 208 7.18 2.09 -28.46
N GLU A 209 6.64 2.39 -27.27
CA GLU A 209 5.75 3.54 -27.05
C GLU A 209 6.49 4.87 -27.29
N ARG A 210 7.77 4.97 -26.92
CA ARG A 210 8.60 6.17 -27.18
C ARG A 210 8.81 6.42 -28.67
N ILE A 211 9.17 5.36 -29.40
CA ILE A 211 9.36 5.40 -30.85
C ILE A 211 8.06 5.79 -31.55
N VAL A 212 6.93 5.25 -31.10
CA VAL A 212 5.61 5.55 -31.66
C VAL A 212 5.22 7.01 -31.42
N ILE A 213 5.41 7.55 -30.21
CA ILE A 213 5.15 8.97 -29.91
C ILE A 213 6.02 9.88 -30.79
N PHE A 214 7.30 9.54 -30.95
CA PHE A 214 8.22 10.29 -31.79
C PHE A 214 7.82 10.25 -33.28
N ALA A 215 7.45 9.08 -33.80
CA ALA A 215 6.99 8.91 -35.18
C ALA A 215 5.70 9.72 -35.46
N LEU A 216 4.78 9.75 -34.50
CA LEU A 216 3.56 10.56 -34.58
C LEU A 216 3.85 12.05 -34.64
N TYR A 217 4.81 12.53 -33.85
CA TYR A 217 5.21 13.94 -33.85
C TYR A 217 5.74 14.36 -35.23
N ILE A 218 6.58 13.52 -35.85
CA ILE A 218 7.10 13.77 -37.21
C ILE A 218 5.97 13.75 -38.25
N LEU A 219 5.07 12.75 -38.18
CA LEU A 219 3.95 12.64 -39.11
C LEU A 219 3.02 13.87 -39.03
N PHE A 220 2.70 14.32 -37.82
CA PHE A 220 1.91 15.53 -37.60
C PHE A 220 2.57 16.77 -38.21
N TYR A 221 3.87 16.96 -37.97
CA TYR A 221 4.62 18.08 -38.52
C TYR A 221 4.66 18.05 -40.07
N SER A 222 4.82 16.87 -40.66
CA SER A 222 4.81 16.68 -42.11
C SER A 222 3.45 16.89 -42.78
N LEU A 223 2.36 16.82 -42.01
CA LEU A 223 0.99 17.08 -42.49
C LEU A 223 0.60 18.57 -42.43
N ILE A 224 1.30 19.35 -41.59
CA ILE A 224 1.10 20.79 -41.43
C ILE A 224 1.88 21.60 -42.47
N LEU A 225 3.09 21.15 -42.82
CA LEU A 225 3.89 21.67 -43.93
C LEU A 225 3.32 21.30 -45.30
#